data_AF-A0A286G775-F1
#
_entry.id   AF-A0A286G775-F1
#
_cell.length_a   1.000
_cell.length_b   1.000
_cell.length_c   1.000
_cell.angle_alpha   90.00
_cell.angle_beta   90.00
_cell.angle_gamma   90.00
#
_symmetry.space_group_name_H-M   'P 1'
#
loop_
_entity.id
_entity.type
_entity.pdbx_description
1 polymer ?
#
loop_
_entity_poly.entity_id
_entity_poly.type
_entity_poly.pdbx_seq_one_letter_code
_entity_poly.pdbx_strand_id
1 'polypeptide(L)'
;MVHGPFQRTDPGDPDRDDERARHDRPPPRRPYRGDDDDGNGAPDWTDPMVRDRHNRRALISAGLGVAVAFLLASVMPQPVVLAAFREILFFGAMGVGLVAALRREPLTGAPVLTGWDRAALMMLVAQVSGLFVDHGAVEEYLRQVQETGQF
;
A
#
# COMPACT_ATOMS: atom_id res chain seq x y z
N MET A 1 81.97 12.61 22.16
CA MET A 1 81.04 11.63 22.75
C MET A 1 80.17 12.38 23.74
N VAL A 2 78.92 12.66 23.36
CA VAL A 2 77.96 13.44 24.15
C VAL A 2 76.81 12.51 24.50
N HIS A 3 76.63 12.23 25.80
CA HIS A 3 75.49 11.48 26.32
C HIS A 3 74.23 12.35 26.25
N GLY A 4 73.22 11.90 25.50
CA GLY A 4 71.87 12.50 25.51
C GLY A 4 71.04 12.00 26.70
N PRO A 5 70.08 12.79 27.19
CA PRO A 5 69.32 12.47 28.39
C PRO A 5 68.19 11.46 28.12
N PHE A 6 68.04 10.51 29.04
CA PHE A 6 66.92 9.58 29.13
C PHE A 6 65.59 10.36 29.25
N GLN A 7 64.70 10.21 28.26
CA GLN A 7 63.31 10.63 28.38
C GLN A 7 62.53 9.59 29.19
N ARG A 8 62.00 10.05 30.33
CA ARG A 8 61.02 9.34 31.16
C ARG A 8 59.71 9.24 30.38
N THR A 9 59.29 8.03 30.03
CA THR A 9 57.94 7.78 29.52
C THR A 9 56.94 7.87 30.67
N ASP A 10 56.04 8.86 30.61
CA ASP A 10 54.92 9.01 31.53
C ASP A 10 53.96 7.81 31.41
N PRO A 11 53.46 7.26 32.53
CA PRO A 11 52.53 6.15 32.52
C PRO A 11 51.10 6.64 32.23
N GLY A 12 50.57 6.18 31.08
CA GLY A 12 49.16 5.87 30.87
C GLY A 12 48.14 6.94 31.28
N ASP A 13 47.80 7.83 30.34
CA ASP A 13 46.61 8.68 30.40
C ASP A 13 45.35 7.80 30.15
N PRO A 14 44.50 7.56 31.17
CA PRO A 14 43.35 6.66 31.07
C PRO A 14 42.22 7.23 30.19
N ASP A 15 42.28 8.50 29.81
CA ASP A 15 41.21 9.14 29.02
C ASP A 15 41.27 8.79 27.52
N ARG A 16 42.34 8.14 27.04
CA ARG A 16 42.47 7.73 25.62
C ARG A 16 41.65 6.51 25.22
N ASP A 17 41.22 5.68 26.17
CA ASP A 17 40.47 4.47 25.85
C ASP A 17 38.98 4.75 25.59
N ASP A 18 38.44 5.85 26.13
CA ASP A 18 37.05 6.25 25.92
C ASP A 18 36.77 6.85 24.52
N GLU A 19 37.79 7.39 23.84
CA GLU A 19 37.63 7.88 22.46
C GLU A 19 37.52 6.74 21.44
N ARG A 20 38.20 5.62 21.67
CA ARG A 20 38.10 4.45 20.77
C ARG A 20 36.72 3.80 20.83
N ALA A 21 36.10 3.76 22.01
CA ALA A 21 34.75 3.22 22.18
C ALA A 21 33.65 4.04 21.48
N ARG A 22 33.93 5.30 21.11
CA ARG A 22 32.99 6.15 20.36
C ARG A 22 33.08 5.93 18.86
N HIS A 23 34.20 5.44 18.34
CA HIS A 23 34.39 5.28 16.90
C HIS A 23 33.73 4.03 16.31
N ASP A 24 33.48 3.02 17.15
CA ASP A 24 32.82 1.76 16.76
C ASP A 24 31.29 1.77 16.93
N ARG A 25 30.69 2.88 17.40
CA ARG A 25 29.23 2.97 17.43
C ARG A 25 28.73 3.20 16.01
N PRO A 26 27.89 2.29 15.46
CA PRO A 26 27.24 2.55 14.18
C PRO A 26 26.50 3.88 14.29
N PRO A 27 26.59 4.76 13.27
CA PRO A 27 25.97 6.07 13.34
C PRO A 27 24.49 5.92 13.71
N PRO A 28 23.96 6.80 14.57
CA PRO A 28 22.54 6.77 14.90
C PRO A 28 21.77 6.81 13.59
N ARG A 29 20.89 5.83 13.36
CA ARG A 29 20.03 5.77 12.17
C ARG A 29 19.32 7.11 12.09
N ARG A 30 19.79 7.99 11.19
CA ARG A 30 19.11 9.26 10.96
C ARG A 30 17.68 8.90 10.56
N PRO A 31 16.64 9.51 11.17
CA PRO A 31 15.31 9.39 10.62
C PRO A 31 15.41 9.81 9.16
N TYR A 32 15.01 8.90 8.27
CA TYR A 32 15.04 9.09 6.83
C TYR A 32 14.32 10.41 6.49
N ARG A 33 15.11 11.46 6.30
CA ARG A 33 14.65 12.79 5.93
C ARG A 33 14.76 12.83 4.43
N GLY A 34 13.65 12.56 3.76
CA GLY A 34 13.57 12.45 2.30
C GLY A 34 13.70 13.81 1.60
N ASP A 35 14.86 14.45 1.78
CA ASP A 35 15.20 15.77 1.23
C ASP A 35 16.34 15.67 0.18
N ASP A 36 16.57 14.50 -0.42
CA ASP A 36 17.40 14.36 -1.62
C ASP A 36 16.47 14.43 -2.84
N ASP A 37 16.11 15.68 -3.15
CA ASP A 37 15.33 16.13 -4.31
C ASP A 37 16.30 16.52 -5.43
N ASP A 38 17.03 15.55 -5.97
CA ASP A 38 17.62 15.67 -7.30
C ASP A 38 16.44 15.74 -8.28
N GLY A 39 16.05 16.96 -8.63
CA GLY A 39 14.81 17.39 -9.31
C GLY A 39 14.49 16.80 -10.69
N ASN A 40 14.90 15.56 -10.93
CA ASN A 40 14.44 14.65 -11.96
C ASN A 40 13.55 13.53 -11.36
N GLY A 41 12.93 13.82 -10.20
CA GLY A 41 12.33 12.95 -9.18
C GLY A 41 11.39 11.84 -9.64
N ALA A 42 11.92 10.87 -10.40
CA ALA A 42 11.37 9.54 -10.45
C ALA A 42 11.67 8.86 -9.10
N PRO A 43 10.67 8.32 -8.40
CA PRO A 43 10.91 7.62 -7.14
C PRO A 43 11.93 6.51 -7.37
N ASP A 44 12.93 6.40 -6.49
CA ASP A 44 13.85 5.27 -6.52
C ASP A 44 13.11 3.98 -6.15
N TRP A 45 12.61 3.30 -7.18
CA TRP A 45 11.93 2.03 -7.03
C TRP A 45 12.89 0.86 -6.76
N THR A 46 14.20 1.10 -6.68
CA THR A 46 15.16 0.06 -6.28
C THR A 46 15.24 -0.09 -4.76
N ASP A 47 14.86 0.93 -3.98
CA ASP A 47 14.76 0.84 -2.54
C ASP A 47 13.54 -0.01 -2.11
N PRO A 48 13.74 -1.15 -1.43
CA PRO A 48 12.65 -1.99 -0.94
C PRO A 48 11.71 -1.25 0.02
N MET A 49 12.20 -0.30 0.84
CA MET A 49 11.36 0.43 1.78
C MET A 49 10.38 1.37 1.09
N VAL A 50 10.78 1.98 -0.03
CA VAL A 50 9.92 2.85 -0.85
C VAL A 50 8.83 2.03 -1.52
N ARG A 51 9.19 0.88 -2.12
CA ARG A 51 8.24 -0.05 -2.75
C ARG A 51 7.20 -0.55 -1.75
N ASP A 52 7.63 -1.00 -0.57
CA ASP A 52 6.74 -1.52 0.46
C ASP A 52 5.72 -0.48 0.93
N ARG A 53 6.16 0.77 1.11
CA ARG A 53 5.25 1.87 1.48
C ARG A 53 4.22 2.13 0.39
N HIS A 54 4.61 2.09 -0.89
CA HIS A 54 3.71 2.29 -2.01
C HIS A 54 2.69 1.14 -2.11
N ASN A 55 3.16 -0.11 -2.07
CA ASN A 55 2.34 -1.31 -2.09
C ASN A 55 1.33 -1.33 -0.94
N ARG A 56 1.78 -0.99 0.27
CA ARG A 56 0.90 -0.93 1.45
C ARG A 56 -0.20 0.12 1.28
N ARG A 57 0.13 1.31 0.77
CA ARG A 57 -0.88 2.34 0.47
C ARG A 57 -1.87 1.89 -0.59
N ALA A 58 -1.39 1.23 -1.66
CA ALA A 58 -2.23 0.69 -2.71
C ALA A 58 -3.22 -0.34 -2.15
N LEU A 59 -2.75 -1.29 -1.34
CA LEU A 59 -3.59 -2.30 -0.67
C LEU A 59 -4.60 -1.68 0.31
N ILE A 60 -4.18 -0.70 1.12
CA ILE A 60 -5.10 0.01 2.03
C ILE A 60 -6.19 0.72 1.23
N SER A 61 -5.84 1.39 0.13
CA SER A 61 -6.83 2.07 -0.71
C SER A 61 -7.80 1.11 -1.39
N ALA A 62 -7.32 -0.05 -1.86
CA ALA A 62 -8.17 -1.08 -2.44
C ALA A 62 -9.11 -1.67 -1.38
N GLY A 63 -8.59 -2.02 -0.20
CA GLY A 63 -9.38 -2.51 0.93
C GLY A 63 -10.43 -1.50 1.39
N LEU A 64 -10.07 -0.20 1.43
CA LEU A 64 -11.03 0.86 1.74
C LEU A 64 -12.14 0.95 0.68
N GLY A 65 -11.80 0.83 -0.60
CA GLY A 65 -12.79 0.81 -1.68
C GLY A 65 -13.75 -0.38 -1.55
N VAL A 66 -13.24 -1.56 -1.20
CA VAL A 66 -14.08 -2.75 -0.92
C VAL A 66 -14.98 -2.53 0.31
N ALA A 67 -14.44 -1.94 1.39
CA ALA A 67 -15.21 -1.63 2.58
C ALA A 67 -16.34 -0.61 2.31
N VAL A 68 -16.07 0.42 1.50
CA VAL A 68 -17.08 1.38 1.06
C VAL A 68 -18.15 0.71 0.20
N ALA A 69 -17.75 -0.16 -0.74
CA ALA A 69 -18.70 -0.93 -1.55
C ALA A 69 -19.62 -1.80 -0.67
N PHE A 70 -19.05 -2.45 0.34
CA PHE A 70 -19.81 -3.26 1.30
C PHE A 70 -20.78 -2.40 2.13
N LEU A 71 -20.32 -1.25 2.61
CA LEU A 71 -21.16 -0.32 3.36
C LEU A 71 -22.36 0.14 2.52
N LEU A 72 -22.15 0.51 1.26
CA LEU A 72 -23.23 0.91 0.36
C LEU A 72 -24.19 -0.25 0.08
N ALA A 73 -23.66 -1.46 -0.16
CA ALA A 73 -24.48 -2.64 -0.38
C ALA A 73 -25.31 -3.03 0.84
N SER A 74 -24.82 -2.77 2.06
CA SER A 74 -25.53 -3.11 3.31
C SER A 74 -26.84 -2.35 3.53
N VAL A 75 -27.05 -1.25 2.80
CA VAL A 75 -28.31 -0.48 2.83
C VAL A 75 -29.38 -1.12 1.93
N MET A 76 -28.98 -2.03 1.04
CA MET A 76 -29.90 -2.71 0.13
C MET A 76 -30.69 -3.82 0.86
N PRO A 77 -31.88 -4.19 0.37
CA PRO A 77 -32.64 -5.33 0.89
C PRO A 77 -31.82 -6.62 0.88
N GLN A 78 -31.95 -7.43 1.93
CA GLN A 78 -31.18 -8.67 2.13
C GLN A 78 -31.00 -9.56 0.88
N PRO A 79 -32.03 -9.84 0.05
CA PRO A 79 -31.85 -10.71 -1.11
C PRO A 79 -30.94 -10.10 -2.19
N VAL A 80 -30.83 -8.77 -2.27
CA VAL A 80 -30.07 -8.06 -3.31
C VAL A 80 -28.73 -7.50 -2.83
N VAL A 81 -28.41 -7.56 -1.53
CA VAL A 81 -27.16 -7.02 -0.96
C VAL A 81 -25.94 -7.52 -1.72
N LEU A 82 -25.84 -8.83 -1.94
CA LEU A 82 -24.64 -9.42 -2.52
C LEU A 82 -24.52 -9.13 -4.03
N ALA A 83 -25.66 -9.06 -4.73
CA ALA A 83 -25.72 -8.62 -6.12
C ALA A 83 -25.30 -7.15 -6.25
N ALA A 84 -25.83 -6.27 -5.41
CA ALA A 84 -25.45 -4.86 -5.39
C ALA A 84 -23.96 -4.67 -5.05
N PHE A 85 -23.44 -5.43 -4.08
CA PHE A 85 -22.02 -5.41 -3.73
C PHE A 85 -21.12 -5.75 -4.91
N ARG A 86 -21.45 -6.83 -5.65
CA ARG A 86 -20.75 -7.21 -6.88
C ARG A 86 -20.75 -6.09 -7.91
N GLU A 87 -21.91 -5.52 -8.20
CA GLU A 87 -22.04 -4.47 -9.21
C GLU A 87 -21.25 -3.20 -8.82
N ILE A 88 -21.35 -2.77 -7.56
CA ILE A 88 -20.59 -1.61 -7.06
C ILE A 88 -19.09 -1.86 -7.19
N LEU A 89 -18.60 -3.06 -6.84
CA LEU A 89 -17.19 -3.43 -7.03
C LEU A 89 -16.78 -3.48 -8.50
N PHE A 90 -17.64 -3.99 -9.37
CA PHE A 90 -17.39 -4.05 -10.81
C PHE A 90 -17.24 -2.64 -11.39
N PHE A 91 -18.17 -1.72 -11.10
CA PHE A 91 -18.06 -0.32 -11.54
C PHE A 91 -16.86 0.38 -10.88
N GLY A 92 -16.57 0.10 -9.61
CA GLY A 92 -15.38 0.57 -8.93
C GLY A 92 -14.09 0.13 -9.61
N ALA A 93 -13.99 -1.15 -9.99
CA ALA A 93 -12.86 -1.72 -10.71
C ALA A 93 -12.68 -1.04 -12.08
N MET A 94 -13.77 -0.85 -12.83
CA MET A 94 -13.73 -0.11 -14.10
C MET A 94 -13.26 1.33 -13.91
N GLY A 95 -13.75 2.03 -12.88
CA GLY A 95 -13.35 3.40 -12.58
C GLY A 95 -11.86 3.52 -12.25
N VAL A 96 -11.34 2.61 -11.40
CA VAL A 96 -9.90 2.56 -11.07
C VAL A 96 -9.07 2.22 -12.31
N GLY A 97 -9.50 1.26 -13.12
CA GLY A 97 -8.82 0.89 -14.37
C GLY A 97 -8.81 2.04 -15.39
N LEU A 98 -9.92 2.77 -15.53
CA LEU A 98 -10.01 3.94 -16.39
C LEU A 98 -9.05 5.04 -15.94
N VAL A 99 -8.98 5.31 -14.63
CA VAL A 99 -8.03 6.30 -14.09
C VAL A 99 -6.58 5.85 -14.35
N ALA A 100 -6.26 4.57 -14.17
CA ALA A 100 -4.95 4.02 -14.47
C ALA A 100 -4.58 4.17 -15.96
N ALA A 101 -5.54 3.91 -16.85
CA ALA A 101 -5.39 4.09 -18.29
C ALA A 101 -5.15 5.56 -18.66
N LEU A 102 -5.93 6.49 -18.09
CA LEU A 102 -5.77 7.94 -18.31
C LEU A 102 -4.42 8.46 -17.80
N ARG A 103 -3.94 7.91 -16.68
CA ARG A 103 -2.61 8.21 -16.12
C ARG A 103 -1.47 7.51 -16.84
N ARG A 104 -1.77 6.67 -17.84
CA ARG A 104 -0.80 5.87 -18.60
C ARG A 104 0.10 5.03 -17.69
N GLU A 105 -0.48 4.45 -16.65
CA GLU A 105 0.27 3.59 -15.74
C GLU A 105 0.77 2.34 -16.49
N PRO A 106 2.03 1.91 -16.26
CA PRO A 106 2.60 0.77 -16.96
C PRO A 106 1.86 -0.52 -16.63
N LEU A 107 1.50 -1.29 -17.66
CA LEU A 107 0.76 -2.56 -17.54
C LEU A 107 1.64 -3.72 -17.03
N THR A 108 2.94 -3.68 -17.32
CA THR A 108 3.88 -4.79 -17.05
C THR A 108 5.26 -4.27 -16.67
N GLY A 109 5.96 -5.01 -15.81
CA GLY A 109 7.35 -4.70 -15.43
C GLY A 109 7.49 -3.62 -14.35
N ALA A 110 6.38 -3.13 -13.80
CA ALA A 110 6.42 -2.22 -12.66
C ALA A 110 6.87 -2.98 -11.40
N PRO A 111 7.83 -2.46 -10.62
CA PRO A 111 8.26 -3.06 -9.36
C PRO A 111 7.24 -2.86 -8.22
N VAL A 112 6.11 -2.17 -8.45
CA VAL A 112 5.10 -1.83 -7.43
C VAL A 112 3.69 -2.11 -7.94
N LEU A 113 2.76 -2.31 -7.00
CA LEU A 113 1.33 -2.43 -7.27
C LEU A 113 0.81 -1.15 -7.94
N THR A 114 0.26 -1.30 -9.13
CA THR A 114 -0.30 -0.23 -9.95
C THR A 114 -1.81 -0.07 -9.73
N GLY A 115 -2.41 0.92 -10.38
CA GLY A 115 -3.85 1.04 -10.56
C GLY A 115 -4.47 -0.15 -11.26
N TRP A 116 -3.76 -0.78 -12.20
CA TRP A 116 -4.20 -2.01 -12.85
C TRP A 116 -4.37 -3.15 -11.85
N ASP A 117 -3.43 -3.32 -10.93
CA ASP A 117 -3.50 -4.37 -9.91
C ASP A 117 -4.66 -4.12 -8.93
N ARG A 118 -4.91 -2.86 -8.57
CA ARG A 118 -6.05 -2.49 -7.71
C ARG A 118 -7.39 -2.78 -8.40
N ALA A 119 -7.51 -2.42 -9.69
CA ALA A 119 -8.69 -2.74 -10.48
C ALA A 119 -8.88 -4.25 -10.61
N ALA A 120 -7.81 -5.01 -10.85
CA ALA A 120 -7.85 -6.47 -10.94
C ALA A 120 -8.29 -7.11 -9.62
N LEU A 121 -7.79 -6.62 -8.48
CA LEU A 121 -8.21 -7.09 -7.15
C LEU A 121 -9.70 -6.83 -6.91
N MET A 122 -10.19 -5.61 -7.20
CA MET A 122 -11.62 -5.29 -7.07
C MET A 122 -12.47 -6.16 -7.98
N MET A 123 -12.04 -6.36 -9.23
CA MET A 123 -12.70 -7.23 -10.19
C MET A 123 -12.74 -8.68 -9.71
N LEU A 124 -11.64 -9.19 -9.17
CA LEU A 124 -11.57 -10.54 -8.60
C LEU A 124 -12.57 -10.70 -7.45
N VAL A 125 -12.63 -9.75 -6.52
CA VAL A 125 -13.60 -9.78 -5.41
C VAL A 125 -15.03 -9.72 -5.96
N ALA A 126 -15.31 -8.92 -6.99
CA ALA A 126 -16.61 -8.88 -7.65
C ALA A 126 -17.01 -10.22 -8.29
N GLN A 127 -16.06 -10.94 -8.91
CA GLN A 127 -16.35 -12.25 -9.48
C GLN A 127 -16.57 -13.31 -8.41
N VAL A 128 -15.76 -13.30 -7.35
CA VAL A 128 -15.93 -14.22 -6.21
C VAL A 128 -17.27 -13.98 -5.53
N SER A 129 -17.67 -12.71 -5.31
CA SER A 129 -18.99 -12.42 -4.76
C SER A 129 -20.11 -12.87 -5.69
N GLY A 130 -19.94 -12.75 -7.01
CA GLY A 130 -20.90 -13.27 -7.99
C GLY A 130 -21.25 -14.74 -7.84
N LEU A 131 -20.32 -15.57 -7.35
CA LEU A 131 -20.56 -17.01 -7.14
C LEU A 131 -21.55 -17.30 -6.00
N PHE A 132 -21.78 -16.35 -5.09
CA PHE A 132 -22.66 -16.51 -3.94
C PHE A 132 -23.99 -15.78 -4.10
N VAL A 133 -24.26 -15.17 -5.27
CA VAL A 133 -25.54 -14.51 -5.54
C VAL A 133 -26.61 -15.58 -5.76
N ASP A 134 -27.63 -15.59 -4.91
CA ASP A 134 -28.84 -16.40 -5.14
C ASP A 134 -29.76 -15.68 -6.13
N HIS A 135 -29.66 -16.06 -7.40
CA HIS A 135 -30.46 -15.48 -8.47
C HIS A 135 -31.97 -15.70 -8.26
N GLY A 136 -32.38 -16.83 -7.66
CA GLY A 136 -33.79 -17.11 -7.42
C GLY A 136 -34.38 -16.18 -6.36
N ALA A 137 -33.64 -15.94 -5.27
CA ALA A 137 -34.05 -14.98 -4.24
C ALA A 137 -34.15 -13.54 -4.78
N VAL A 138 -33.23 -13.16 -5.66
CA VAL A 138 -33.26 -11.83 -6.33
C VAL A 138 -34.47 -11.72 -7.25
N GLU A 139 -34.74 -12.72 -8.08
CA GLU A 139 -35.89 -12.72 -9.01
C GLU A 139 -37.22 -12.67 -8.27
N GLU A 140 -37.39 -13.48 -7.22
CA GLU A 140 -38.59 -13.49 -6.40
C GLU A 140 -38.81 -12.14 -5.71
N TYR A 141 -37.75 -11.54 -5.18
CA TYR A 141 -37.82 -10.20 -4.59
C TYR A 141 -38.23 -9.14 -5.61
N LEU A 142 -37.63 -9.16 -6.81
CA LEU A 142 -37.97 -8.21 -7.88
C LEU A 142 -39.42 -8.38 -8.33
N ARG A 143 -39.90 -9.63 -8.43
CA ARG A 143 -41.30 -9.92 -8.73
C ARG A 143 -42.24 -9.38 -7.65
N GLN A 144 -41.92 -9.60 -6.37
CA GLN A 144 -42.70 -9.07 -5.26
C GLN A 144 -42.78 -7.54 -5.28
N VAL A 145 -41.66 -6.87 -5.58
CA VAL A 145 -41.62 -5.40 -5.74
C VAL A 145 -42.51 -4.93 -6.90
N GLN A 146 -42.50 -5.66 -8.02
CA GLN A 146 -43.38 -5.36 -9.17
C GLN A 146 -44.87 -5.53 -8.85
N GLU A 147 -45.23 -6.58 -8.10
CA GLU A 147 -46.62 -6.86 -7.73
C GLU A 147 -47.15 -5.87 -6.68
N THR A 148 -46.29 -5.40 -5.77
CA THR A 148 -46.68 -4.48 -4.69
C THR A 148 -46.62 -3.00 -5.07
N GLY A 149 -45.88 -2.65 -6.11
CA GLY A 149 -45.73 -1.26 -6.58
C GLY A 149 -45.03 -0.33 -5.59
N GLN A 150 -44.37 -0.88 -4.55
CA GLN A 150 -43.58 -0.12 -3.60
C GLN A 150 -42.15 0.03 -4.14
N PHE A 151 -41.79 1.26 -4.48
CA PHE A 151 -40.40 1.68 -4.73
C PHE A 151 -39.81 2.32 -3.48
#